data_AF-A0A1B8XYR9-F1
#
_entry.id   AF-A0A1B8XYR9-F1
#
_cell.length_a   1.000
_cell.length_b   1.000
_cell.length_c   1.000
_cell.angle_alpha   90.00
_cell.angle_beta   90.00
_cell.angle_gamma   90.00
#
_symmetry.space_group_name_H-M   'P 1'
#
loop_
_entity.id
_entity.type
_entity.pdbx_description
1 polymer ?
#
loop_
_entity_poly.entity_id
_entity_poly.type
_entity_poly.pdbx_seq_one_letter_code
_entity_poly.pdbx_strand_id
1 'polypeptide(L)'
;MNKTTEHHSLKQITKLHSLKEITELHSLNKTTELHSMNKTTELHSLNSNTELHSLNQNNELHSLNLTTELHSLNKTTELHSLNQNTELHSLNSNTELHSLNQNTELHSLNQNNELHSLNLTTELHSLKETTELHSLNQNNELHSLNLTTELHSLKSNTELYSMNRNTERHSLNQNTELNSLNKTTKLHSLNQITELYSMNKTTEHH
;
A
#
# COMPACT_ATOMS: atom_id res chain seq x y z
N MET A 1 -3.23 -10.64 -27.53
CA MET A 1 -3.41 -9.70 -28.66
C MET A 1 -2.40 -8.58 -28.47
N ASN A 2 -1.39 -8.47 -29.33
CA ASN A 2 -0.51 -7.29 -29.34
C ASN A 2 -1.17 -6.25 -30.24
N LYS A 3 -1.72 -5.20 -29.64
CA LYS A 3 -2.35 -4.09 -30.35
C LYS A 3 -1.69 -2.81 -29.87
N THR A 4 -1.18 -2.01 -30.81
CA THR A 4 -0.66 -0.67 -30.54
C THR A 4 -1.74 0.30 -30.99
N THR A 5 -2.55 0.78 -30.06
CA THR A 5 -3.65 1.71 -30.32
C THR A 5 -4.01 2.49 -29.06
N GLU A 6 -4.33 3.76 -29.20
CA GLU A 6 -4.87 4.61 -28.13
C GLU A 6 -6.35 4.22 -27.91
N HIS A 7 -6.69 3.81 -26.69
CA HIS A 7 -8.04 3.35 -26.35
C HIS A 7 -8.64 4.27 -25.28
N HIS A 8 -9.80 4.86 -25.59
CA HIS A 8 -10.47 5.82 -24.71
C HIS A 8 -11.34 5.12 -23.64
N SER A 9 -11.98 4.00 -23.99
CA SER A 9 -12.71 3.17 -23.03
C SER A 9 -12.93 1.76 -23.54
N LEU A 10 -12.75 0.77 -22.67
CA LEU A 10 -13.05 -0.63 -22.95
C LEU A 10 -13.95 -1.22 -21.86
N LYS A 11 -15.10 -1.74 -22.27
CA LYS A 11 -16.05 -2.49 -21.42
C LYS A 11 -16.07 -3.95 -21.89
N GLN A 12 -15.63 -4.88 -21.05
CA GLN A 12 -15.58 -6.32 -21.37
C GLN A 12 -16.20 -7.16 -20.24
N ILE A 13 -16.97 -8.18 -20.64
CA ILE A 13 -17.59 -9.17 -19.76
C ILE A 13 -17.14 -10.56 -20.25
N THR A 14 -15.93 -10.99 -19.86
CA THR A 14 -15.33 -12.30 -20.17
C THR A 14 -14.06 -12.54 -19.32
N LYS A 15 -13.74 -13.81 -18.98
CA LYS A 15 -12.44 -14.21 -18.38
C LYS A 15 -11.29 -13.99 -19.38
N LEU A 16 -10.28 -13.20 -19.02
CA LEU A 16 -9.12 -12.90 -19.86
C LEU A 16 -7.83 -13.39 -19.19
N HIS A 17 -7.02 -14.18 -19.91
CA HIS A 17 -5.77 -14.72 -19.37
C HIS A 17 -4.61 -13.71 -19.39
N SER A 18 -4.47 -12.91 -20.45
CA SER A 18 -3.41 -11.90 -20.51
C SER A 18 -3.74 -10.71 -21.41
N LEU A 19 -3.32 -9.53 -20.98
CA LEU A 19 -3.32 -8.31 -21.77
C LEU A 19 -1.91 -7.70 -21.75
N LYS A 20 -1.32 -7.48 -22.93
CA LYS A 20 -0.06 -6.77 -23.11
C LYS A 20 -0.29 -5.59 -24.05
N GLU A 21 -0.12 -4.38 -23.54
CA GLU A 21 -0.34 -3.13 -24.31
C GLU A 21 0.86 -2.20 -24.16
N ILE A 22 1.21 -1.52 -25.26
CA ILE A 22 2.28 -0.50 -25.32
C ILE A 22 1.65 0.79 -25.85
N THR A 23 0.66 1.32 -25.12
CA THR A 23 -0.02 2.63 -25.34
C THR A 23 -0.73 3.09 -24.04
N GLU A 24 -1.33 4.28 -24.05
CA GLU A 24 -2.16 4.86 -22.97
C GLU A 24 -3.59 4.30 -23.02
N LEU A 25 -4.14 3.92 -21.84
CA LEU A 25 -5.54 3.53 -21.68
C LEU A 25 -6.24 4.45 -20.67
N HIS A 26 -7.29 5.14 -21.10
CA HIS A 26 -8.03 6.05 -20.23
C HIS A 26 -8.97 5.31 -19.25
N SER A 27 -9.68 4.29 -19.71
CA SER A 27 -10.59 3.56 -18.82
C SER A 27 -10.79 2.10 -19.21
N LEU A 28 -10.81 1.26 -18.18
CA LEU A 28 -11.12 -0.16 -18.27
C LEU A 28 -12.17 -0.52 -17.23
N ASN A 29 -13.35 -0.95 -17.69
CA ASN A 29 -14.39 -1.47 -16.81
C ASN A 29 -14.62 -2.95 -17.14
N LYS A 30 -14.36 -3.83 -16.17
CA LYS A 30 -14.46 -5.28 -16.33
C LYS A 30 -15.36 -5.90 -15.27
N THR A 31 -16.10 -6.92 -15.69
CA THR A 31 -16.90 -7.75 -14.79
C THR A 31 -16.61 -9.21 -15.11
N THR A 32 -15.38 -9.65 -14.81
CA THR A 32 -14.86 -11.04 -14.77
C THR A 32 -13.33 -11.04 -14.46
N GLU A 33 -12.76 -12.21 -14.15
CA GLU A 33 -11.35 -12.43 -13.75
C GLU A 33 -10.31 -12.08 -14.83
N LEU A 34 -9.23 -11.38 -14.43
CA LEU A 34 -8.05 -11.09 -15.26
C LEU A 34 -6.80 -11.69 -14.61
N HIS A 35 -6.12 -12.62 -15.31
CA HIS A 35 -4.91 -13.25 -14.75
C HIS A 35 -3.68 -12.35 -14.85
N SER A 36 -3.49 -11.65 -15.97
CA SER A 36 -2.30 -10.80 -16.10
C SER A 36 -2.53 -9.59 -16.98
N MET A 37 -1.97 -8.46 -16.55
CA MET A 37 -1.89 -7.25 -17.34
C MET A 37 -0.49 -6.65 -17.23
N ASN A 38 0.13 -6.42 -18.39
CA ASN A 38 1.42 -5.75 -18.50
C ASN A 38 1.27 -4.53 -19.42
N LYS A 39 1.62 -3.34 -18.93
CA LYS A 39 1.60 -2.11 -19.74
C LYS A 39 2.82 -1.23 -19.55
N THR A 40 3.10 -0.44 -20.58
CA THR A 40 4.32 0.38 -20.67
C THR A 40 4.04 1.81 -21.16
N THR A 41 2.92 2.45 -20.78
CA THR A 41 2.76 3.90 -21.08
C THR A 41 1.88 4.71 -20.12
N GLU A 42 0.64 4.33 -19.78
CA GLU A 42 -0.18 4.96 -18.70
C GLU A 42 -1.56 4.26 -18.59
N LEU A 43 -2.13 4.17 -17.38
CA LEU A 43 -3.51 3.76 -17.13
C LEU A 43 -4.21 4.76 -16.21
N HIS A 44 -5.21 5.48 -16.72
CA HIS A 44 -5.97 6.44 -15.89
C HIS A 44 -6.92 5.74 -14.93
N SER A 45 -7.73 4.80 -15.41
CA SER A 45 -8.72 4.13 -14.56
C SER A 45 -8.92 2.65 -14.87
N LEU A 46 -8.93 1.83 -13.83
CA LEU A 46 -9.38 0.44 -13.87
C LEU A 46 -10.43 0.21 -12.76
N ASN A 47 -11.60 -0.28 -13.17
CA ASN A 47 -12.67 -0.74 -12.30
C ASN A 47 -12.98 -2.22 -12.60
N SER A 48 -12.89 -3.09 -11.60
CA SER A 48 -13.20 -4.52 -11.76
C SER A 48 -13.92 -5.13 -10.54
N ASN A 49 -14.82 -6.07 -10.82
CA ASN A 49 -15.71 -6.70 -9.84
C ASN A 49 -15.54 -8.23 -9.73
N THR A 50 -14.35 -8.82 -9.91
CA THR A 50 -14.22 -10.31 -9.84
C THR A 50 -12.86 -10.84 -9.38
N GLU A 51 -11.72 -10.49 -9.98
CA GLU A 51 -10.36 -10.79 -9.44
C GLU A 51 -9.28 -10.26 -10.42
N LEU A 52 -8.14 -9.79 -9.90
CA LEU A 52 -6.94 -9.48 -10.67
C LEU A 52 -5.71 -10.17 -10.08
N HIS A 53 -5.14 -11.16 -10.78
CA HIS A 53 -3.98 -11.89 -10.26
C HIS A 53 -2.69 -11.08 -10.36
N SER A 54 -2.45 -10.39 -11.47
CA SER A 54 -1.18 -9.68 -11.64
C SER A 54 -1.31 -8.45 -12.52
N LEU A 55 -0.79 -7.34 -12.02
CA LEU A 55 -0.64 -6.09 -12.73
C LEU A 55 0.83 -5.63 -12.66
N ASN A 56 1.46 -5.48 -13.81
CA ASN A 56 2.81 -4.94 -13.95
C ASN A 56 2.77 -3.66 -14.81
N GLN A 57 3.22 -2.53 -14.26
CA GLN A 57 3.16 -1.21 -14.90
C GLN A 57 4.50 -0.47 -14.78
N ASN A 58 4.92 0.23 -15.84
CA ASN A 58 6.20 0.95 -15.86
C ASN A 58 6.09 2.49 -16.01
N ASN A 59 4.88 3.07 -16.05
CA ASN A 59 4.72 4.50 -16.33
C ASN A 59 3.80 5.25 -15.36
N GLU A 60 2.47 5.12 -15.35
CA GLU A 60 1.63 5.78 -14.33
C GLU A 60 0.31 5.04 -14.18
N LEU A 61 -0.24 5.02 -12.95
CA LEU A 61 -1.58 4.51 -12.65
C LEU A 61 -2.34 5.51 -11.75
N HIS A 62 -3.36 6.18 -12.30
CA HIS A 62 -4.09 7.19 -11.53
C HIS A 62 -5.10 6.58 -10.57
N SER A 63 -5.91 5.62 -11.01
CA SER A 63 -6.98 5.06 -10.18
C SER A 63 -7.25 3.60 -10.44
N LEU A 64 -7.22 2.81 -9.37
CA LEU A 64 -7.63 1.40 -9.36
C LEU A 64 -8.70 1.17 -8.28
N ASN A 65 -9.86 0.69 -8.70
CA ASN A 65 -10.97 0.32 -7.83
C ASN A 65 -11.35 -1.14 -8.07
N LEU A 66 -11.25 -1.99 -7.03
CA LEU A 66 -11.63 -3.39 -7.11
C LEU A 66 -12.53 -3.78 -5.93
N THR A 67 -13.47 -4.70 -6.19
CA THR A 67 -14.45 -5.16 -5.18
C THR A 67 -14.21 -6.61 -4.72
N THR A 68 -13.14 -7.28 -5.17
CA THR A 68 -12.98 -8.74 -4.91
C THR A 68 -11.59 -9.22 -4.52
N GLU A 69 -10.52 -8.98 -5.26
CA GLU A 69 -9.17 -9.42 -4.89
C GLU A 69 -8.11 -8.88 -5.86
N LEU A 70 -6.94 -8.52 -5.33
CA LEU A 70 -5.72 -8.25 -6.08
C LEU A 70 -4.54 -9.04 -5.49
N HIS A 71 -4.02 -10.02 -6.23
CA HIS A 71 -2.88 -10.81 -5.75
C HIS A 71 -1.55 -10.05 -5.82
N SER A 72 -1.29 -9.36 -6.93
CA SER A 72 0.01 -8.72 -7.10
C SER A 72 -0.04 -7.48 -7.97
N LEU A 73 0.51 -6.39 -7.44
CA LEU A 73 0.81 -5.17 -8.18
C LEU A 73 2.30 -4.85 -8.08
N ASN A 74 2.96 -4.75 -9.23
CA ASN A 74 4.32 -4.26 -9.37
C ASN A 74 4.31 -3.00 -10.25
N LYS A 75 4.81 -1.88 -9.71
CA LYS A 75 4.89 -0.60 -10.42
C LYS A 75 6.26 0.06 -10.24
N THR A 76 6.73 0.76 -11.27
CA THR A 76 8.08 1.38 -11.29
C THR A 76 8.07 2.91 -11.22
N THR A 77 6.90 3.56 -11.20
CA THR A 77 6.81 5.01 -11.48
C THR A 77 5.78 5.77 -10.65
N GLU A 78 4.47 5.52 -10.71
CA GLU A 78 3.56 6.20 -9.77
C GLU A 78 2.23 5.46 -9.66
N LEU A 79 1.63 5.46 -8.46
CA LEU A 79 0.19 5.23 -8.34
C LEU A 79 -0.44 6.23 -7.38
N HIS A 80 -1.46 6.92 -7.88
CA HIS A 80 -2.15 7.96 -7.13
C HIS A 80 -3.19 7.38 -6.16
N SER A 81 -4.02 6.44 -6.61
CA SER A 81 -5.12 5.95 -5.77
C SER A 81 -5.46 4.49 -6.01
N LEU A 82 -5.45 3.72 -4.92
CA LEU A 82 -5.93 2.35 -4.86
C LEU A 82 -7.03 2.22 -3.81
N ASN A 83 -8.21 1.78 -4.23
CA ASN A 83 -9.35 1.48 -3.36
C ASN A 83 -9.74 0.01 -3.54
N GLN A 84 -9.81 -0.76 -2.46
CA GLN A 84 -10.21 -2.17 -2.48
C GLN A 84 -11.15 -2.49 -1.32
N ASN A 85 -12.07 -3.43 -1.54
CA ASN A 85 -13.05 -3.86 -0.54
C ASN A 85 -12.91 -5.32 -0.09
N THR A 86 -11.76 -5.99 -0.31
CA THR A 86 -11.72 -7.45 -0.09
C THR A 86 -10.34 -8.02 0.24
N GLU A 87 -9.31 -7.86 -0.59
CA GLU A 87 -7.98 -8.37 -0.25
C GLU A 87 -6.92 -7.85 -1.22
N LEU A 88 -5.75 -7.47 -0.67
CA LEU A 88 -4.53 -7.19 -1.43
C LEU A 88 -3.37 -8.00 -0.84
N HIS A 89 -2.85 -8.97 -1.61
CA HIS A 89 -1.75 -9.82 -1.15
C HIS A 89 -0.40 -9.12 -1.21
N SER A 90 -0.10 -8.43 -2.31
CA SER A 90 1.23 -7.86 -2.49
C SER A 90 1.24 -6.61 -3.36
N LEU A 91 1.84 -5.56 -2.81
CA LEU A 91 2.18 -4.35 -3.55
C LEU A 91 3.67 -4.05 -3.41
N ASN A 92 4.37 -4.02 -4.56
CA ASN A 92 5.76 -3.62 -4.68
C ASN A 92 5.89 -2.38 -5.56
N SER A 93 6.60 -1.36 -5.08
CA SER A 93 6.79 -0.12 -5.81
C SER A 93 8.09 0.63 -5.53
N ASN A 94 8.57 1.32 -6.57
CA ASN A 94 9.88 1.93 -6.63
C ASN A 94 9.90 3.46 -6.85
N THR A 95 8.84 4.20 -6.52
CA THR A 95 8.78 5.66 -6.81
C THR A 95 7.79 6.42 -5.96
N GLU A 96 6.47 6.18 -6.02
CA GLU A 96 5.54 6.92 -5.16
C GLU A 96 4.15 6.25 -5.08
N LEU A 97 3.57 6.23 -3.87
CA LEU A 97 2.17 5.88 -3.61
C LEU A 97 1.48 7.00 -2.84
N HIS A 98 0.52 7.68 -3.46
CA HIS A 98 -0.22 8.77 -2.80
C HIS A 98 -1.27 8.26 -1.82
N SER A 99 -2.12 7.32 -2.24
CA SER A 99 -3.25 6.90 -1.42
C SER A 99 -3.61 5.44 -1.61
N LEU A 100 -3.73 4.75 -0.48
CA LEU A 100 -4.24 3.38 -0.40
C LEU A 100 -5.34 3.31 0.67
N ASN A 101 -6.52 2.87 0.25
CA ASN A 101 -7.68 2.64 1.12
C ASN A 101 -8.15 1.20 0.98
N GLN A 102 -8.21 0.44 2.08
CA GLN A 102 -8.69 -0.95 2.10
C GLN A 102 -9.66 -1.21 3.26
N ASN A 103 -10.67 -2.05 3.03
CA ASN A 103 -11.65 -2.42 4.04
C ASN A 103 -11.54 -3.87 4.57
N THR A 104 -10.52 -4.64 4.22
CA THR A 104 -10.48 -6.08 4.59
C THR A 104 -9.09 -6.59 4.93
N GLU A 105 -8.12 -6.64 4.02
CA GLU A 105 -6.80 -7.19 4.38
C GLU A 105 -5.70 -6.72 3.42
N LEU A 106 -4.54 -6.40 3.98
CA LEU A 106 -3.30 -6.15 3.26
C LEU A 106 -2.17 -7.02 3.82
N HIS A 107 -1.71 -7.99 3.05
CA HIS A 107 -0.64 -8.90 3.49
C HIS A 107 0.75 -8.26 3.45
N SER A 108 1.08 -7.58 2.36
CA SER A 108 2.44 -7.07 2.17
C SER A 108 2.51 -5.82 1.32
N LEU A 109 3.17 -4.81 1.88
CA LEU A 109 3.52 -3.56 1.21
C LEU A 109 5.03 -3.32 1.29
N ASN A 110 5.68 -3.22 0.13
CA ASN A 110 7.10 -2.88 0.02
C ASN A 110 7.28 -1.64 -0.88
N GLN A 111 7.82 -0.57 -0.31
CA GLN A 111 8.02 0.72 -0.99
C GLN A 111 9.47 1.20 -0.81
N ASN A 112 10.05 1.75 -1.88
CA ASN A 112 11.43 2.25 -1.87
C ASN A 112 11.61 3.78 -1.87
N ASN A 113 10.51 4.54 -1.88
CA ASN A 113 10.54 6.00 -1.94
C ASN A 113 9.47 6.59 -0.99
N GLU A 114 8.30 6.98 -1.49
CA GLU A 114 7.34 7.72 -0.65
C GLU A 114 5.95 7.10 -0.59
N LEU A 115 5.36 7.08 0.62
CA LEU A 115 3.96 6.76 0.89
C LEU A 115 3.27 7.91 1.64
N HIS A 116 2.32 8.58 0.99
CA HIS A 116 1.62 9.72 1.59
C HIS A 116 0.52 9.31 2.55
N SER A 117 -0.32 8.35 2.17
CA SER A 117 -1.49 7.98 2.98
C SER A 117 -1.89 6.51 2.83
N LEU A 118 -1.99 5.85 3.98
CA LEU A 118 -2.54 4.50 4.12
C LEU A 118 -3.69 4.50 5.14
N ASN A 119 -4.87 4.09 4.70
CA ASN A 119 -6.06 3.93 5.53
C ASN A 119 -6.57 2.48 5.43
N LEU A 120 -6.61 1.77 6.56
CA LEU A 120 -7.12 0.40 6.63
C LEU A 120 -8.11 0.25 7.78
N THR A 121 -9.19 -0.49 7.52
CA THR A 121 -10.25 -0.76 8.50
C THR A 121 -10.09 -2.11 9.22
N THR A 122 -9.19 -3.01 8.77
CA THR A 122 -9.19 -4.40 9.23
C THR A 122 -7.82 -5.00 9.58
N GLU A 123 -6.92 -5.24 8.62
CA GLU A 123 -5.62 -5.85 8.98
C GLU A 123 -4.49 -5.50 8.02
N LEU A 124 -3.30 -5.28 8.59
CA LEU A 124 -2.03 -5.19 7.86
C LEU A 124 -1.00 -6.14 8.48
N HIS A 125 -0.53 -7.11 7.71
CA HIS A 125 0.50 -8.03 8.19
C HIS A 125 1.90 -7.42 8.13
N SER A 126 2.29 -6.82 7.00
CA SER A 126 3.68 -6.36 6.80
C SER A 126 3.77 -5.09 5.96
N LEU A 127 4.44 -4.08 6.52
CA LEU A 127 4.90 -2.90 5.81
C LEU A 127 6.41 -2.74 5.95
N LYS A 128 7.10 -2.70 4.81
CA LYS A 128 8.52 -2.35 4.68
C LYS A 128 8.69 -1.11 3.82
N GLU A 129 9.40 -0.13 4.35
CA GLU A 129 9.63 1.13 3.67
C GLU A 129 11.00 1.74 3.99
N THR A 130 11.61 2.37 2.99
CA THR A 130 13.01 2.83 3.02
C THR A 130 13.20 4.32 2.79
N THR A 131 12.16 5.15 2.57
CA THR A 131 12.34 6.61 2.43
C THR A 131 11.33 7.48 3.20
N GLU A 132 9.99 7.39 3.06
CA GLU A 132 9.12 8.25 3.88
C GLU A 132 7.64 7.86 3.96
N LEU A 133 7.14 7.62 5.18
CA LEU A 133 5.71 7.46 5.46
C LEU A 133 5.11 8.74 6.08
N HIS A 134 4.16 9.38 5.41
CA HIS A 134 3.53 10.58 5.96
C HIS A 134 2.39 10.24 6.93
N SER A 135 1.43 9.41 6.50
CA SER A 135 0.23 9.14 7.30
C SER A 135 -0.21 7.68 7.25
N LEU A 136 -0.35 7.09 8.43
CA LEU A 136 -0.96 5.79 8.63
C LEU A 136 -2.16 5.91 9.57
N ASN A 137 -3.35 5.55 9.09
CA ASN A 137 -4.58 5.46 9.87
C ASN A 137 -5.12 4.03 9.87
N GLN A 138 -5.26 3.42 11.05
CA GLN A 138 -5.66 2.02 11.22
C GLN A 138 -6.71 1.90 12.33
N ASN A 139 -7.70 1.02 12.15
CA ASN A 139 -8.77 0.83 13.15
C ASN A 139 -8.85 -0.56 13.78
N ASN A 140 -7.94 -1.49 13.46
CA ASN A 140 -7.95 -2.87 13.96
C ASN A 140 -6.50 -3.32 14.27
N GLU A 141 -5.81 -4.10 13.42
CA GLU A 141 -4.52 -4.75 13.77
C GLU A 141 -3.37 -4.50 12.78
N LEU A 142 -2.15 -4.32 13.31
CA LEU A 142 -0.90 -4.26 12.55
C LEU A 142 0.15 -5.22 13.12
N HIS A 143 0.61 -6.20 12.33
CA HIS A 143 1.58 -7.19 12.81
C HIS A 143 3.03 -6.69 12.77
N SER A 144 3.47 -6.17 11.63
CA SER A 144 4.87 -5.82 11.41
C SER A 144 5.04 -4.51 10.65
N LEU A 145 5.82 -3.61 11.22
CA LEU A 145 6.23 -2.35 10.57
C LEU A 145 7.74 -2.15 10.64
N ASN A 146 8.38 -2.05 9.47
CA ASN A 146 9.81 -1.80 9.32
C ASN A 146 10.06 -0.52 8.49
N LEU A 147 10.56 0.54 9.14
CA LEU A 147 10.85 1.84 8.51
C LEU A 147 12.32 2.24 8.70
N THR A 148 12.97 2.70 7.62
CA THR A 148 14.42 3.01 7.63
C THR A 148 14.74 4.51 7.60
N THR A 149 13.76 5.42 7.53
CA THR A 149 14.03 6.85 7.19
C THR A 149 13.07 7.89 7.78
N GLU A 150 11.74 7.73 7.77
CA GLU A 150 10.85 8.66 8.51
C GLU A 150 9.41 8.15 8.69
N LEU A 151 8.75 8.56 9.78
CA LEU A 151 7.28 8.56 9.91
C LEU A 151 6.79 9.89 10.52
N HIS A 152 5.92 10.60 9.80
CA HIS A 152 5.29 11.82 10.31
C HIS A 152 4.14 11.57 11.27
N SER A 153 3.16 10.75 10.88
CA SER A 153 1.96 10.54 11.67
C SER A 153 1.45 9.09 11.63
N LEU A 154 1.09 8.59 12.81
CA LEU A 154 0.36 7.33 12.97
C LEU A 154 -0.81 7.57 13.93
N LYS A 155 -2.01 7.24 13.45
CA LYS A 155 -3.23 7.14 14.23
C LYS A 155 -3.69 5.69 14.19
N SER A 156 -3.67 5.03 15.34
CA SER A 156 -4.14 3.64 15.46
C SER A 156 -5.12 3.54 16.62
N ASN A 157 -6.27 2.93 16.35
CA ASN A 157 -7.10 2.31 17.36
C ASN A 157 -6.94 0.80 17.18
N THR A 158 -6.52 0.08 18.22
CA THR A 158 -6.20 -1.37 18.28
C THR A 158 -4.78 -1.81 17.80
N GLU A 159 -4.45 -3.08 18.12
CA GLU A 159 -3.14 -3.68 18.49
C GLU A 159 -1.99 -3.55 17.46
N LEU A 160 -0.78 -3.36 17.98
CA LEU A 160 0.46 -3.42 17.20
C LEU A 160 1.41 -4.48 17.77
N TYR A 161 1.76 -5.49 16.98
CA TYR A 161 2.61 -6.58 17.46
C TYR A 161 4.10 -6.23 17.46
N SER A 162 4.62 -5.78 16.32
CA SER A 162 6.05 -5.51 16.16
C SER A 162 6.35 -4.26 15.34
N MET A 163 7.29 -3.48 15.83
CA MET A 163 7.81 -2.30 15.13
C MET A 163 9.32 -2.26 15.22
N ASN A 164 10.00 -2.21 14.06
CA ASN A 164 11.43 -2.00 13.94
C ASN A 164 11.69 -0.70 13.17
N ARG A 165 12.43 0.25 13.77
CA ARG A 165 12.64 1.57 13.16
C ARG A 165 14.01 2.15 13.42
N ASN A 166 14.57 2.74 12.36
CA ASN A 166 15.90 3.34 12.38
C ASN A 166 15.89 4.84 11.97
N THR A 167 14.95 5.68 12.48
CA THR A 167 14.91 7.14 12.16
C THR A 167 13.87 8.01 12.93
N GLU A 168 14.00 9.34 12.77
CA GLU A 168 13.28 10.44 13.44
C GLU A 168 11.74 10.38 13.31
N ARG A 169 11.02 10.89 14.32
CA ARG A 169 9.54 10.89 14.38
C ARG A 169 8.99 12.24 14.86
N HIS A 170 7.95 12.73 14.17
CA HIS A 170 7.31 14.02 14.49
C HIS A 170 6.06 13.90 15.40
N SER A 171 5.12 12.97 15.12
CA SER A 171 3.88 12.83 15.90
C SER A 171 3.37 11.38 16.04
N LEU A 172 2.77 11.06 17.19
CA LEU A 172 2.11 9.78 17.46
C LEU A 172 0.88 10.00 18.34
N ASN A 173 -0.29 9.53 17.88
CA ASN A 173 -1.54 9.56 18.63
C ASN A 173 -2.17 8.15 18.61
N GLN A 174 -2.10 7.44 19.74
CA GLN A 174 -2.42 6.01 19.82
C GLN A 174 -3.23 5.66 21.08
N ASN A 175 -4.24 4.82 20.90
CA ASN A 175 -4.89 4.02 21.95
C ASN A 175 -4.59 2.54 21.63
N THR A 176 -3.48 2.00 22.16
CA THR A 176 -2.91 0.74 21.65
C THR A 176 -2.29 -0.14 22.74
N GLU A 177 -2.46 -1.45 22.60
CA GLU A 177 -1.61 -2.48 23.22
C GLU A 177 -0.44 -2.76 22.26
N LEU A 178 0.81 -2.70 22.75
CA LEU A 178 2.02 -2.87 21.95
C LEU A 178 2.91 -3.98 22.53
N ASN A 179 3.12 -5.03 21.75
CA ASN A 179 3.86 -6.21 22.20
C ASN A 179 5.39 -6.03 22.14
N SER A 180 5.93 -5.46 21.06
CA SER A 180 7.38 -5.31 20.90
C SER A 180 7.79 -4.10 20.07
N LEU A 181 8.74 -3.33 20.60
CA LEU A 181 9.36 -2.18 19.93
C LEU A 181 10.89 -2.28 19.95
N ASN A 182 11.49 -2.24 18.77
CA ASN A 182 12.93 -2.05 18.59
C ASN A 182 13.17 -0.72 17.85
N LYS A 183 13.89 0.21 18.48
CA LYS A 183 13.96 1.60 18.03
C LYS A 183 15.34 2.21 18.27
N THR A 184 15.86 2.93 17.26
CA THR A 184 17.05 3.79 17.35
C THR A 184 16.72 5.18 16.79
N THR A 185 16.33 6.15 17.63
CA THR A 185 15.68 7.41 17.16
C THR A 185 15.74 8.62 18.12
N LYS A 186 15.62 9.84 17.57
CA LYS A 186 15.09 11.05 18.26
C LYS A 186 13.56 11.12 18.11
N LEU A 187 12.83 11.53 19.15
CA LEU A 187 11.35 11.61 19.18
C LEU A 187 10.93 13.04 19.57
N HIS A 188 10.11 13.71 18.76
CA HIS A 188 9.69 15.09 19.02
C HIS A 188 8.43 15.21 19.90
N SER A 189 7.42 14.34 19.72
CA SER A 189 6.19 14.38 20.52
C SER A 189 5.50 13.01 20.63
N LEU A 190 4.82 12.77 21.76
CA LEU A 190 4.10 11.55 22.08
C LEU A 190 2.81 11.88 22.82
N ASN A 191 1.67 11.39 22.32
CA ASN A 191 0.40 11.40 23.05
C ASN A 191 -0.20 9.98 23.00
N GLN A 192 -0.14 9.26 24.11
CA GLN A 192 -0.39 7.82 24.15
C GLN A 192 -1.14 7.41 25.43
N ILE A 193 -2.08 6.47 25.29
CA ILE A 193 -2.52 5.57 26.36
C ILE A 193 -2.07 4.17 25.90
N THR A 194 -1.16 3.52 26.62
CA THR A 194 -0.47 2.31 26.12
C THR A 194 -0.21 1.30 27.23
N GLU A 195 -0.49 0.03 26.94
CA GLU A 195 0.01 -1.14 27.68
C GLU A 195 1.16 -1.75 26.85
N LEU A 196 2.38 -1.77 27.42
CA LEU A 196 3.62 -2.14 26.74
C LEU A 196 4.19 -3.41 27.36
N TYR A 197 4.39 -4.46 26.56
CA TYR A 197 4.96 -5.72 27.06
C TYR A 197 6.50 -5.77 26.98
N SER A 198 7.11 -5.18 25.94
CA SER A 198 8.57 -5.22 25.76
C SER A 198 9.12 -4.06 24.91
N MET A 199 10.23 -3.46 25.35
CA MET A 199 10.94 -2.39 24.64
C MET A 199 12.45 -2.61 24.69
N ASN A 200 13.13 -2.57 23.55
CA ASN A 200 14.59 -2.48 23.46
C ASN A 200 14.99 -1.13 22.84
N LYS A 201 15.69 -0.31 23.62
CA LYS A 201 16.07 1.06 23.26
C LYS A 201 17.59 1.18 23.26
N THR A 202 18.18 1.47 22.10
CA THR A 202 19.58 1.91 21.98
C THR A 202 19.60 3.43 21.84
N THR A 203 20.30 4.10 22.75
CA THR A 203 20.46 5.56 22.74
C THR A 203 21.92 5.86 22.39
N GLU A 204 22.17 6.33 21.16
CA GLU A 204 23.48 6.91 20.82
C GLU A 204 23.48 8.38 21.25
N HIS A 205 24.32 8.69 22.23
CA HIS A 205 24.60 10.05 22.67
C HIS A 205 25.76 10.57 21.83
N HIS A 206 25.51 11.45 20.85
CA HIS A 206 26.46 12.46 20.35
C HIS A 206 25.70 13.78 20.15
#